data_AF-A0AAU6S2H4-F1
#
_entry.id   AF-A0AAU6S2H4-F1
#
_cell.length_a   1.000
_cell.length_b   1.000
_cell.length_c   1.000
_cell.angle_alpha   90.00
_cell.angle_beta   90.00
_cell.angle_gamma   90.00
#
_symmetry.space_group_name_H-M   'P 1'
#
loop_
_entity.id
_entity.type
_entity.pdbx_description
1 polymer ?
#
loop_
_entity_poly.entity_id
_entity_poly.type
_entity_poly.pdbx_seq_one_letter_code
_entity_poly.pdbx_strand_id
1 'polypeptide(L)'
;MSIRQACIFYDISKTTLQRWLKNPSIKQTRDKPPSKIPNEALLKDVAQYPDDYMYERAQRLGCSKSGIDIALKRLGISQKKDLRASKSVSNKKSSVSE
;
A
#
# COMPACT_ATOMS: atom_id res chain seq x y z
N MET A 1 -31.99 31.15 -4.82
CA MET A 1 -32.83 29.96 -5.08
C MET A 1 -33.18 29.29 -3.76
N SER A 2 -34.42 28.84 -3.59
CA SER A 2 -34.81 27.97 -2.45
C SER A 2 -34.18 26.58 -2.61
N ILE A 3 -33.93 25.85 -1.50
CA ILE A 3 -33.46 24.46 -1.51
C ILE A 3 -34.35 23.58 -2.40
N ARG A 4 -35.68 23.78 -2.35
CA ARG A 4 -36.63 23.02 -3.17
C ARG A 4 -36.46 23.32 -4.66
N GLN A 5 -36.25 24.60 -5.02
CA GLN A 5 -36.02 25.02 -6.41
C GLN A 5 -34.69 24.47 -6.94
N ALA A 6 -33.63 24.51 -6.12
CA ALA A 6 -32.34 23.94 -6.46
C ALA A 6 -32.40 22.42 -6.66
N CYS A 7 -33.10 21.69 -5.77
CA CYS A 7 -33.31 20.25 -5.94
C CYS A 7 -33.99 19.89 -7.26
N ILE A 8 -35.01 20.66 -7.67
CA ILE A 8 -35.71 20.46 -8.95
C ILE A 8 -34.79 20.81 -10.12
N PHE A 9 -34.07 21.93 -10.03
CA PHE A 9 -33.21 22.40 -11.11
C PHE A 9 -32.03 21.47 -11.39
N TYR A 10 -31.42 20.92 -10.34
CA TYR A 10 -30.24 20.04 -10.45
C TYR A 10 -30.60 18.54 -10.46
N ASP A 11 -31.86 18.18 -10.26
CA ASP A 11 -32.33 16.79 -10.07
C ASP A 11 -31.58 16.05 -8.95
N ILE A 12 -31.49 16.70 -7.79
CA ILE A 12 -30.79 16.19 -6.61
C ILE A 12 -31.75 16.10 -5.43
N SER A 13 -31.64 15.01 -4.65
CA SER A 13 -32.41 14.85 -3.43
C SER A 13 -32.10 15.96 -2.41
N LYS A 14 -33.10 16.34 -1.60
CA LYS A 14 -32.94 17.33 -0.53
C LYS A 14 -31.83 16.95 0.45
N THR A 15 -31.71 15.66 0.76
CA THR A 15 -30.72 15.14 1.72
C THR A 15 -29.30 15.25 1.18
N THR A 16 -29.08 14.99 -0.12
CA THR A 16 -27.78 15.18 -0.76
C THR A 16 -27.37 16.65 -0.75
N LEU A 17 -28.28 17.55 -1.14
CA LEU A 17 -28.01 19.00 -1.14
C LEU A 17 -27.67 19.52 0.26
N GLN A 18 -28.41 19.08 1.28
CA GLN A 18 -28.12 19.41 2.68
C GLN A 18 -26.77 18.85 3.16
N ARG A 19 -26.39 17.63 2.76
CA ARG A 19 -25.08 17.05 3.12
C ARG A 19 -23.92 17.85 2.51
N TRP A 20 -24.06 18.29 1.27
CA TRP A 20 -23.07 19.12 0.59
C TRP A 20 -22.98 20.53 1.19
N LEU A 21 -24.11 21.14 1.55
CA LEU A 21 -24.10 22.41 2.28
C LEU A 21 -23.41 22.30 3.64
N LYS A 22 -23.60 21.19 4.35
CA LYS A 22 -22.95 20.93 5.65
C LYS A 22 -21.45 20.65 5.50
N ASN A 23 -21.05 19.92 4.46
CA ASN A 23 -19.66 19.58 4.18
C ASN A 23 -19.37 19.84 2.69
N PRO A 24 -18.99 21.08 2.34
CA PRO A 24 -18.75 21.45 0.95
C PRO A 24 -17.46 20.83 0.38
N SER A 25 -16.56 20.35 1.25
CA SER A 25 -15.37 19.63 0.84
C SER A 25 -15.72 18.23 0.34
N ILE A 26 -15.51 17.99 -0.95
CA ILE A 26 -15.66 16.67 -1.56
C ILE A 26 -14.54 15.75 -1.03
N LYS A 27 -14.92 14.62 -0.43
CA LYS A 27 -13.97 13.55 -0.10
C LYS A 27 -13.64 12.78 -1.37
N GLN A 28 -12.45 13.02 -1.92
CA GLN A 28 -12.00 12.37 -3.17
C GLN A 28 -11.75 10.87 -3.00
N THR A 29 -11.14 10.48 -1.87
CA THR A 29 -10.74 9.10 -1.61
C THR A 29 -11.29 8.61 -0.28
N ARG A 30 -11.68 7.34 -0.23
CA ARG A 30 -12.05 6.67 1.02
C ARG A 30 -10.80 6.42 1.86
N ASP A 31 -10.80 6.95 3.08
CA ASP A 31 -9.84 6.56 4.11
C ASP A 31 -10.14 5.13 4.56
N LYS A 32 -9.35 4.16 4.08
CA LYS A 32 -9.51 2.74 4.43
C LYS A 32 -8.16 2.17 4.85
N PRO A 33 -8.09 1.52 6.03
CA PRO A 33 -6.87 0.88 6.47
C PRO A 33 -6.48 -0.32 5.58
N PRO A 34 -5.20 -0.71 5.61
CA PRO A 34 -4.72 -1.91 4.94
C PRO A 34 -5.47 -3.17 5.38
N SER A 35 -5.93 -3.98 4.43
CA SER A 35 -6.69 -5.19 4.77
C SER A 35 -5.80 -6.37 5.18
N LYS A 36 -4.77 -6.69 4.39
CA LYS A 36 -3.94 -7.91 4.56
C LYS A 36 -2.60 -7.67 5.23
N ILE A 37 -1.94 -6.54 4.93
CA ILE A 37 -0.56 -6.28 5.35
C ILE A 37 -0.55 -5.02 6.22
N PRO A 38 -0.31 -5.15 7.55
CA PRO A 38 -0.17 -4.00 8.42
C PRO A 38 1.13 -3.25 8.09
N ASN A 39 1.09 -1.91 8.17
CA ASN A 39 2.22 -1.05 7.83
C ASN A 39 3.45 -1.36 8.68
N GLU A 40 3.25 -1.62 9.98
CA GLU A 40 4.35 -1.89 10.92
C GLU A 40 5.13 -3.17 10.58
N ALA A 41 4.43 -4.25 10.19
CA ALA A 41 5.09 -5.49 9.81
C ALA A 41 5.91 -5.31 8.53
N LEU A 42 5.37 -4.57 7.55
CA LEU A 42 6.09 -4.29 6.31
C LEU A 42 7.32 -3.40 6.56
N LEU A 43 7.23 -2.39 7.42
CA LEU A 43 8.37 -1.54 7.78
C LEU A 43 9.48 -2.34 8.48
N LYS A 44 9.13 -3.25 9.38
CA LYS A 44 10.10 -4.16 10.03
C LYS A 44 10.80 -5.07 9.03
N ASP A 45 10.05 -5.66 8.08
CA ASP A 45 10.63 -6.52 7.03
C ASP A 45 11.54 -5.72 6.08
N VAL A 46 11.17 -4.49 5.71
CA VAL A 46 12.00 -3.61 4.89
C VAL A 46 13.29 -3.21 5.61
N ALA A 47 13.24 -2.92 6.90
CA ALA A 47 14.42 -2.59 7.69
C ALA A 47 15.38 -3.77 7.84
N GLN A 48 14.85 -4.98 8.05
CA GLN A 48 15.66 -6.18 8.24
C GLN A 48 16.30 -6.67 6.94
N TYR A 49 15.57 -6.56 5.82
CA TYR A 49 15.97 -7.09 4.53
C TYR A 49 15.79 -6.03 3.45
N PRO A 50 16.66 -5.02 3.32
CA PRO A 50 16.44 -3.90 2.40
C PRO A 50 16.51 -4.29 0.91
N ASP A 51 17.32 -5.29 0.56
CA ASP A 51 17.59 -5.68 -0.83
C ASP A 51 16.77 -6.87 -1.34
N ASP A 52 15.93 -7.44 -0.47
CA ASP A 52 15.14 -8.62 -0.80
C ASP A 52 14.04 -8.31 -1.82
N TYR A 53 13.82 -9.29 -2.69
CA TYR A 53 12.82 -9.18 -3.73
C TYR A 53 11.42 -9.24 -3.14
N MET A 54 10.47 -8.63 -3.85
CA MET A 54 9.05 -8.61 -3.44
C MET A 54 8.46 -10.01 -3.23
N TYR A 55 8.93 -11.04 -3.95
CA TYR A 55 8.43 -12.41 -3.78
C TYR A 55 8.93 -13.06 -2.47
N GLU A 56 10.14 -12.73 -2.00
CA GLU A 56 10.70 -13.22 -0.74
C GLU A 56 9.94 -12.63 0.44
N ARG A 57 9.70 -11.31 0.39
CA ARG A 57 8.87 -10.59 1.36
C ARG A 57 7.44 -11.14 1.39
N ALA A 58 6.90 -11.44 0.21
CA ALA A 58 5.55 -11.99 0.07
C ALA A 58 5.42 -13.36 0.72
N GLN A 59 6.45 -14.22 0.60
CA GLN A 59 6.49 -15.52 1.26
C GLN A 59 6.55 -15.38 2.78
N ARG A 60 7.32 -14.43 3.33
CA ARG A 60 7.39 -14.17 4.78
C ARG A 60 6.08 -13.63 5.35
N LEU A 61 5.46 -12.71 4.64
CA LEU A 61 4.23 -12.02 5.07
C LEU A 61 2.95 -12.76 4.63
N GLY A 62 3.05 -13.94 4.01
CA GLY A 62 1.91 -14.76 3.62
C GLY A 62 0.98 -14.08 2.61
N CYS A 63 1.53 -13.30 1.68
CA CYS A 63 0.75 -12.50 0.73
C CYS A 63 1.24 -12.68 -0.71
N SER A 64 0.59 -12.00 -1.67
CA SER A 64 1.04 -12.00 -3.06
C SER A 64 2.13 -10.96 -3.29
N LYS A 65 3.00 -11.22 -4.27
CA LYS A 65 4.00 -10.24 -4.74
C LYS A 65 3.36 -8.89 -5.12
N SER A 66 2.19 -8.90 -5.75
CA SER A 66 1.43 -7.69 -6.07
C SER A 66 0.92 -6.96 -4.83
N GLY A 67 0.54 -7.69 -3.77
CA GLY A 67 0.12 -7.12 -2.50
C GLY A 67 1.26 -6.36 -1.82
N ILE A 68 2.48 -6.91 -1.85
CA ILE A 68 3.69 -6.23 -1.36
C ILE A 68 3.98 -4.97 -2.18
N ASP A 69 3.93 -5.04 -3.52
CA ASP A 69 4.18 -3.87 -4.38
C ASP A 69 3.22 -2.71 -4.06
N ILE A 70 1.92 -3.00 -3.95
CA ILE A 70 0.92 -1.99 -3.59
C ILE A 70 1.17 -1.44 -2.17
N ALA A 71 1.55 -2.30 -1.23
CA ALA A 71 1.81 -1.90 0.15
C ALA A 71 3.06 -1.01 0.28
N LEU A 72 4.12 -1.29 -0.50
CA LEU A 72 5.33 -0.47 -0.57
C LEU A 72 5.03 0.90 -1.20
N LYS A 73 4.29 0.92 -2.32
CA LYS A 73 3.84 2.17 -2.96
C LYS A 73 3.00 3.03 -2.03
N ARG A 74 2.11 2.41 -1.25
CA ARG A 74 1.32 3.12 -0.21
C ARG A 74 2.21 3.79 0.84
N LEU A 75 3.34 3.18 1.21
CA LEU A 75 4.30 3.72 2.16
C LEU A 75 5.32 4.68 1.54
N GLY A 76 5.26 4.91 0.22
CA GLY A 76 6.23 5.75 -0.49
C GLY A 76 7.64 5.14 -0.58
N ILE A 77 7.78 3.83 -0.35
CA ILE A 77 9.07 3.14 -0.39
C ILE A 77 9.34 2.67 -1.82
N SER A 78 10.43 3.15 -2.39
CA SER A 78 10.99 2.65 -3.64
C SER A 78 12.45 2.28 -3.40
N GLN A 79 12.77 1.00 -3.59
CA GLN A 79 14.14 0.50 -3.47
C GLN A 79 14.67 0.20 -4.87
N LYS A 80 15.75 0.89 -5.25
CA LYS A 80 16.46 0.63 -6.50
C LYS A 80 17.65 -0.25 -6.16
N LYS A 81 17.64 -1.47 -6.71
CA LYS A 81 18.75 -2.42 -6.54
C LYS A 81 20.07 -1.77 -6.98
N ASP A 82 21.06 -1.73 -6.09
CA ASP A 82 22.41 -1.36 -6.49
C ASP A 82 23.00 -2.49 -7.35
N LEU A 83 23.51 -2.13 -8.53
CA LEU A 83 24.05 -3.09 -9.50
C LEU A 83 25.51 -3.46 -9.18
N ARG A 84 26.11 -2.81 -8.18
CA ARG A 84 27.42 -3.20 -7.66
C ARG A 84 27.32 -4.64 -7.14
N ALA A 85 28.13 -5.52 -7.74
CA ALA A 85 28.12 -6.95 -7.49
C ALA A 85 27.98 -7.24 -5.98
N SER A 86 26.93 -7.99 -5.61
CA SER A 86 26.80 -8.52 -4.27
C SER A 86 28.08 -9.27 -3.93
N LYS A 87 28.66 -9.00 -2.76
CA LYS A 87 29.77 -9.81 -2.23
C LYS A 87 29.30 -11.25 -2.25
N SER A 88 29.78 -12.02 -3.22
CA SER A 88 29.37 -13.38 -3.47
C SER A 88 29.48 -14.16 -2.17
N VAL A 89 28.36 -14.74 -1.74
CA VAL A 89 28.34 -15.67 -0.60
C VAL A 89 29.29 -16.81 -0.97
N SER A 90 30.40 -16.93 -0.27
CA SER A 90 31.38 -17.99 -0.48
C SER A 90 30.67 -19.34 -0.32
N ASN A 91 30.71 -20.15 -1.38
CA ASN A 91 30.12 -21.47 -1.44
C ASN A 91 30.72 -22.33 -0.31
N LYS A 92 29.98 -22.54 0.79
CA LYS A 92 30.42 -23.39 1.89
C LYS A 92 30.24 -24.83 1.41
N LYS A 93 31.30 -25.39 0.82
CA LYS A 93 31.39 -26.82 0.51
C LYS A 93 31.02 -27.59 1.78
N SER A 94 29.94 -28.36 1.72
CA SER A 94 29.62 -29.37 2.72
C SER A 94 30.69 -30.46 2.63
N SER A 95 31.67 -30.43 3.53
CA SER A 95 32.51 -31.59 3.83
C SER A 95 31.64 -32.60 4.57
N VAL A 96 31.08 -33.55 3.84
CA VAL A 96 30.66 -34.83 4.45
C VAL A 96 31.92 -35.69 4.45
N SER A 97 32.47 -35.92 5.63
CA SER A 97 33.56 -36.84 5.92
C SER A 97 32.97 -38.22 6.23
N GLU A 98 33.55 -39.24 5.60
CA GLU A 98 33.52 -40.71 5.86
C GLU A 98 32.18 -41.42 6.11
#